data_AF-A0A539EFV3-F1
#
_entry.id   AF-A0A539EFV3-F1
#
_cell.length_a   1.000
_cell.length_b   1.000
_cell.length_c   1.000
_cell.angle_alpha   90.00
_cell.angle_beta   90.00
_cell.angle_gamma   90.00
#
_symmetry.space_group_name_H-M   'P 1'
#
loop_
_entity.id
_entity.type
_entity.pdbx_description
1 polymer ?
#
loop_
_entity_poly.entity_id
_entity_poly.type
_entity_poly.pdbx_seq_one_letter_code
_entity_poly.pdbx_strand_id
1 'polypeptide(L)' 'MALIDRVKFDGPPGTLVWKFPSEELSWGAQVIVNQSQEALFFKGGKSMDLLGPGTHQL' A
#
# COMPACT_ATOMS: atom_id res chain seq x y z
N MET A 1 -10.91 4.06 15.45
CA MET A 1 -9.45 4.22 15.40
C MET A 1 -8.87 2.82 15.31
N ALA A 2 -8.38 2.41 14.14
CA ALA A 2 -7.75 1.10 14.02
C ALA A 2 -6.41 1.15 14.76
N LEU A 3 -6.06 0.08 15.48
CA LEU A 3 -4.79 -0.01 16.20
C LEU A 3 -3.59 -0.08 15.24
N ILE A 4 -3.85 -0.48 13.99
CA ILE A 4 -2.87 -0.70 12.93
C ILE A 4 -3.50 -0.26 11.60
N ASP A 5 -2.78 0.53 10.81
CA ASP A 5 -3.22 0.93 9.46
C ASP A 5 -3.19 -0.27 8.51
N ARG A 6 -4.26 -0.43 7.73
CA ARG A 6 -4.37 -1.47 6.71
C ARG A 6 -4.42 -0.85 5.32
N VAL A 7 -3.34 -1.01 4.57
CA VAL A 7 -3.21 -0.56 3.18
C VAL A 7 -3.60 -1.71 2.26
N LYS A 8 -4.70 -1.56 1.54
CA LYS A 8 -5.17 -2.55 0.56
C LYS A 8 -6.00 -1.86 -0.53
N PHE A 9 -5.88 -2.34 -1.77
CA PHE A 9 -6.71 -1.89 -2.88
C PHE A 9 -7.65 -3.02 -3.35
N ASP A 10 -8.96 -2.84 -3.13
CA ASP A 10 -10.05 -3.73 -3.57
C ASP A 10 -11.01 -3.01 -4.53
N GLY A 11 -10.51 -2.03 -5.29
CA GLY A 11 -11.31 -1.25 -6.24
C GLY A 11 -11.64 -2.01 -7.54
N PRO A 12 -12.27 -1.34 -8.52
CA PRO A 12 -12.71 -1.97 -9.75
C PRO A 12 -11.55 -2.50 -10.60
N PRO A 13 -11.79 -3.59 -11.37
CA PRO A 13 -10.79 -4.12 -12.29
C PRO A 13 -10.43 -3.08 -13.36
N GLY A 14 -9.19 -3.13 -13.86
CA GLY A 14 -8.68 -2.17 -14.85
C GLY A 14 -8.17 -0.86 -14.26
N THR A 15 -8.23 -0.67 -12.93
CA THR A 15 -7.52 0.45 -12.28
C THR A 15 -6.01 0.23 -12.41
N LEU A 16 -5.33 1.10 -13.15
CA LEU A 16 -3.89 1.00 -13.39
C LEU A 16 -3.06 1.55 -12.22
N VAL A 17 -3.49 2.67 -11.63
CA VAL A 17 -2.78 3.34 -10.54
C VAL A 17 -3.80 3.86 -9.53
N TRP A 18 -3.52 3.62 -8.25
CA TRP A 18 -4.29 4.14 -7.15
C TRP A 18 -3.36 4.68 -6.07
N LYS A 19 -3.68 5.88 -5.55
CA LYS A 19 -2.98 6.48 -4.41
C LYS A 19 -3.76 6.16 -3.14
N PHE A 20 -3.07 5.65 -2.12
CA PHE A 20 -3.66 5.46 -0.79
C PHE A 20 -4.19 6.80 -0.26
N PRO A 21 -5.42 6.87 0.30
CA PRO A 21 -6.04 8.14 0.70
C PRO A 21 -5.31 8.86 1.85
N SER A 22 -4.53 8.14 2.66
CA SER A 22 -3.70 8.74 3.71
C SER A 22 -2.27 8.92 3.22
N GLU A 23 -1.63 10.02 3.63
CA GLU A 23 -0.19 10.23 3.48
C GLU A 23 0.61 9.84 4.73
N GLU A 24 -0.10 9.58 5.83
CA GLU A 24 0.47 9.13 7.10
C GLU A 24 0.21 7.64 7.27
N LEU A 25 1.28 6.88 7.50
CA LEU A 25 1.24 5.46 7.83
C LEU A 25 1.89 5.28 9.20
N SER A 26 1.17 4.59 10.09
CA SER A 26 1.69 4.25 11.42
C SER A 26 2.76 3.17 11.33
N TRP A 27 3.70 3.18 12.28
CA TRP A 27 4.61 2.06 12.49
C TRP A 27 3.84 0.77 12.73
N GLY A 28 4.22 -0.32 12.05
CA GLY A 28 3.54 -1.61 12.11
C GLY A 28 2.34 -1.74 11.17
N ALA A 29 2.10 -0.76 10.28
CA ALA A 29 1.07 -0.83 9.25
C ALA A 29 1.19 -2.11 8.41
N GLN A 30 0.04 -2.70 8.05
CA GLN A 30 -0.03 -3.87 7.18
C GLN A 30 -0.39 -3.47 5.76
N VAL A 31 0.41 -3.95 4.81
CA VAL A 31 0.22 -3.72 3.37
C VAL A 31 -0.15 -5.04 2.73
N ILE A 32 -1.37 -5.13 2.19
CA ILE A 32 -1.88 -6.33 1.53
C ILE A 32 -1.91 -6.06 0.03
N VAL A 33 -1.05 -6.78 -0.69
CA VAL A 33 -0.90 -6.69 -2.13
C VAL A 33 -1.55 -7.92 -2.77
N ASN A 34 -2.59 -7.72 -3.58
CA ASN A 34 -3.24 -8.82 -4.28
C ASN A 34 -2.35 -9.37 -5.42
N GLN A 35 -2.62 -10.58 -5.92
CA GLN A 35 -1.76 -11.28 -6.90
C GLN A 35 -1.44 -10.50 -8.18
N SER A 36 -2.33 -9.62 -8.65
CA SER A 36 -2.13 -8.82 -9.86
C SER A 36 -1.75 -7.36 -9.58
N GLN A 37 -1.29 -7.07 -8.36
CA GLN A 37 -0.98 -5.71 -7.90
C GLN A 37 0.46 -5.64 -7.41
N GLU A 38 0.97 -4.41 -7.37
CA GLU A 38 2.22 -4.05 -6.70
C GLU A 38 1.99 -2.77 -5.90
N ALA A 39 2.69 -2.59 -4.78
CA ALA A 39 2.62 -1.39 -3.96
C ALA A 39 3.97 -0.66 -3.96
N LEU A 40 3.98 0.59 -4.45
CA LEU A 40 5.17 1.43 -4.52
C LEU A 40 5.12 2.52 -3.44
N PHE A 41 6.16 2.58 -2.61
CA PHE A 41 6.29 3.57 -1.55
C PHE A 41 7.04 4.81 -2.01
N PHE A 42 6.54 5.99 -1.62
CA PHE A 42 7.18 7.26 -1.89
C PHE A 42 7.57 7.97 -0.60
N LYS A 43 8.79 8.54 -0.58
CA LYS A 43 9.27 9.41 0.49
C LYS A 43 10.04 10.58 -0.11
N GLY A 44 9.63 11.81 0.22
CA GLY A 44 10.28 13.02 -0.30
C GLY A 44 10.30 13.10 -1.83
N GLY A 45 9.25 12.61 -2.50
CA GLY A 45 9.13 12.61 -3.97
C GLY A 45 9.94 11.52 -4.69
N LYS A 46 10.57 10.59 -3.95
CA LYS A 46 11.33 9.47 -4.53
C LYS A 46 10.62 8.14 -4.26
N SER A 47 10.65 7.26 -5.26
CA SER A 47 10.28 5.85 -5.10
C SER A 47 11.30 5.15 -4.22
N MET A 48 10.83 4.44 -3.19
CA MET A 48 11.68 3.78 -2.21
C MET A 48 11.65 2.27 -2.41
N ASP A 49 10.51 1.65 -2.13
CA ASP A 49 10.36 0.20 -2.12
C ASP A 49 9.14 -0.24 -2.93
N LEU A 50 9.25 -1.39 -3.59
CA LEU A 50 8.20 -2.01 -4.41
C LEU A 50 7.85 -3.36 -3.81
N LEU A 51 6.66 -3.45 -3.23
CA LEU A 51 6.16 -4.68 -2.63
C LEU A 51 5.32 -5.45 -3.65
N GLY A 52 5.74 -6.69 -3.92
CA GLY A 52 4.97 -7.63 -4.72
C GLY A 52 3.82 -8.29 -3.94
N PRO A 53 3.11 -9.24 -4.56
CA PRO A 53 1.97 -9.92 -3.95
C PRO A 53 2.27 -10.53 -2.58
N GLY A 54 1.35 -10.36 -1.62
CA GLY A 54 1.49 -10.88 -0.26
C GLY A 54 1.03 -9.90 0.81
N THR A 55 1.32 -10.24 2.07
CA THR A 55 1.10 -9.35 3.22
C THR A 55 2.45 -8.94 3.78
N HIS A 56 2.67 -7.64 3.89
CA HIS A 56 3.90 -7.03 4.37
C HIS A 56 3.62 -6.15 5.57
N GLN A 57 4.61 -5.97 6.43
CA GLN A 57 4.54 -5.11 7.61
C GLN A 57 5.62 -4.03 7.52
N LEU A 58 5.24 -2.78 7.79
CA LEU A 58 6.11 -1.60 7.72
C LEU A 58 6.71 -1.21 9.07
#